data_AF-A0A942EWL6-F1
#
_entry.id   AF-A0A942EWL6-F1
#
_cell.length_a   1.000
_cell.length_b   1.000
_cell.length_c   1.000
_cell.angle_alpha   90.00
_cell.angle_beta   90.00
_cell.angle_gamma   90.00
#
_symmetry.space_group_name_H-M   'P 1'
#
loop_
_entity.id
_entity.type
_entity.pdbx_description
1 polymer ?
#
loop_
_entity_poly.entity_id
_entity_poly.type
_entity_poly.pdbx_seq_one_letter_code
_entity_poly.pdbx_strand_id
1 'polypeptide(L)' 'MKNRDYNIIELMAIIAAREIEDRAVIYIGTGIPMLAASLAQHMHAPNIVPVFEAGGVAPQMPTLPTSVG' A
#
# COMPACT_ATOMS: atom_id res chain seq x y z
N MET A 1 22.37 17.83 -9.01
CA MET A 1 21.03 17.19 -8.99
C MET A 1 20.22 17.88 -7.90
N LYS A 2 18.99 18.32 -8.19
CA LYS A 2 18.11 18.94 -7.16
C LYS A 2 18.01 17.98 -5.96
N ASN A 3 18.19 18.53 -4.76
CA ASN A 3 17.87 17.80 -3.51
C ASN A 3 16.38 17.49 -3.60
N ARG A 4 16.02 16.20 -3.71
CA ARG A 4 14.62 15.80 -3.77
C ARG A 4 14.09 15.83 -2.34
N ASP A 5 12.94 16.44 -2.11
CA ASP A 5 12.29 16.49 -0.78
C ASP A 5 11.66 15.15 -0.37
N TYR A 6 12.24 14.04 -0.83
CA TYR A 6 11.81 12.69 -0.51
C TYR A 6 12.99 11.74 -0.51
N ASN A 7 12.89 10.71 0.33
CA ASN A 7 13.84 9.62 0.39
C ASN A 7 13.46 8.48 -0.57
N ILE A 8 14.36 7.51 -0.70
CA ILE A 8 14.18 6.38 -1.64
C ILE A 8 12.99 5.47 -1.28
N ILE A 9 12.67 5.35 0.01
CA ILE A 9 11.56 4.52 0.49
C ILE A 9 10.23 5.16 0.10
N GLU A 10 10.10 6.47 0.24
CA GLU A 10 8.90 7.22 -0.18
C GLU A 10 8.70 7.12 -1.69
N LEU A 11 9.78 7.27 -2.47
CA LEU A 11 9.72 7.07 -3.92
C LEU A 11 9.24 5.65 -4.26
N MET A 12 9.81 4.63 -3.62
CA MET A 12 9.45 3.24 -3.88
C MET A 12 7.99 2.94 -3.51
N ALA A 13 7.52 3.46 -2.37
CA ALA A 13 6.13 3.31 -1.96
C ALA A 13 5.15 3.98 -2.94
N ILE A 14 5.47 5.17 -3.44
CA ILE A 14 4.64 5.87 -4.44
C ILE A 14 4.59 5.11 -5.76
N ILE A 15 5.74 4.63 -6.24
CA ILE A 15 5.78 3.86 -7.49
C ILE A 15 5.00 2.55 -7.34
N ALA A 16 5.22 1.80 -6.25
CA ALA A 16 4.48 0.57 -5.98
C ALA A 16 2.97 0.81 -5.84
N ALA A 17 2.55 1.90 -5.20
CA ALA A 17 1.14 2.25 -5.06
C ALA A 17 0.47 2.49 -6.43
N ARG A 18 1.18 3.12 -7.38
CA ARG A 18 0.65 3.41 -8.73
C ARG A 18 0.39 2.16 -9.57
N GLU A 19 1.06 1.05 -9.27
CA GLU A 19 0.84 -0.23 -9.95
C GLU A 19 -0.42 -0.96 -9.45
N ILE A 20 -1.04 -0.47 -8.36
CA ILE A 20 -2.26 -1.08 -7.81
C ILE A 20 -3.48 -0.50 -8.52
N GLU A 21 -4.18 -1.35 -9.27
CA GLU A 21 -5.44 -1.01 -9.93
C GLU A 21 -6.61 -1.00 -8.93
N ASP A 22 -7.57 -0.10 -9.12
CA ASP A 22 -8.80 -0.11 -8.34
C ASP A 22 -9.54 -1.45 -8.54
N ARG A 23 -10.20 -1.94 -7.48
CA ARG A 23 -10.93 -3.22 -7.46
C ARG A 23 -10.05 -4.47 -7.61
N ALA A 24 -8.72 -4.35 -7.60
CA ALA A 24 -7.82 -5.49 -7.62
C ALA A 24 -7.85 -6.28 -6.29
N VAL A 25 -7.69 -7.60 -6.37
CA VAL A 25 -7.37 -8.45 -5.22
C VAL A 25 -5.86 -8.51 -5.09
N ILE A 26 -5.32 -8.03 -3.97
CA ILE A 26 -3.87 -7.88 -3.80
C ILE A 26 -3.37 -8.60 -2.55
N TYR A 27 -2.31 -9.38 -2.70
CA TYR A 27 -1.61 -9.99 -1.57
C TYR A 27 -0.59 -9.00 -0.98
N ILE A 28 -0.65 -8.78 0.32
CA ILE A 28 0.14 -7.76 1.01
C ILE A 28 0.94 -8.41 2.14
N GLY A 29 2.26 -8.18 2.10
CA GLY A 29 3.17 -8.45 3.21
C GLY A 29 3.53 -7.18 3.97
N THR A 30 4.39 -7.31 4.97
CA THR A 30 4.79 -6.21 5.87
C THR A 30 5.71 -5.17 5.21
N GLY A 31 5.65 -3.91 5.68
CA GLY A 31 6.61 -2.85 5.31
C GLY A 31 6.18 -2.04 4.08
N ILE A 32 7.05 -1.91 3.07
CA ILE A 32 6.75 -1.11 1.86
C ILE A 32 5.50 -1.59 1.11
N PRO A 33 5.24 -2.91 0.92
CA PRO A 33 4.02 -3.38 0.27
C PRO A 33 2.75 -2.90 1.00
N MET A 34 2.75 -2.96 2.33
CA MET A 34 1.66 -2.47 3.17
C MET A 34 1.49 -0.94 3.07
N LEU A 35 2.59 -0.19 3.08
CA LEU A 35 2.56 1.26 2.87
C LEU A 35 2.00 1.62 1.48
N ALA A 36 2.44 0.93 0.44
CA ALA A 36 1.98 1.14 -0.93
C ALA A 36 0.47 0.82 -1.08
N ALA A 37 0.02 -0.30 -0.53
CA ALA A 37 -1.39 -0.68 -0.55
C ALA A 37 -2.27 0.28 0.25
N SER A 38 -1.83 0.68 1.44
CA SER A 38 -2.52 1.70 2.24
C SER A 38 -2.58 3.03 1.48
N LEU A 39 -1.50 3.46 0.83
CA LEU A 39 -1.49 4.68 0.03
C LEU A 39 -2.43 4.60 -1.16
N ALA A 40 -2.42 3.49 -1.91
CA ALA A 40 -3.31 3.28 -3.04
C ALA A 40 -4.79 3.32 -2.63
N GLN A 41 -5.16 2.67 -1.51
CA GLN A 41 -6.52 2.69 -0.98
C GLN A 41 -7.02 4.09 -0.63
N HIS A 42 -6.14 4.97 -0.12
CA HIS A 42 -6.49 6.35 0.20
C HIS A 42 -6.46 7.32 -0.99
N MET A 43 -5.94 6.89 -2.14
CA MET A 43 -5.76 7.76 -3.31
C MET A 43 -6.65 7.35 -4.47
N HIS A 44 -6.17 6.45 -5.33
CA HIS A 44 -6.78 6.14 -6.62
C HIS A 44 -7.45 4.77 -6.68
N ALA A 45 -7.24 3.91 -5.68
CA ALA A 45 -7.71 2.53 -5.67
C ALA A 45 -8.54 2.20 -4.40
N PRO A 46 -9.61 2.95 -4.08
CA PRO A 46 -10.36 2.79 -2.83
C PRO A 46 -11.08 1.44 -2.69
N ASN A 47 -11.31 0.71 -3.78
CA ASN A 47 -12.08 -0.53 -3.81
C ASN A 47 -11.19 -1.79 -3.87
N ILE A 48 -9.89 -1.67 -3.58
CA ILE A 48 -9.01 -2.85 -3.53
C ILE A 48 -9.49 -3.87 -2.48
N VAL A 49 -9.19 -5.14 -2.73
CA VAL A 49 -9.43 -6.25 -1.81
C VAL A 49 -8.08 -6.75 -1.29
N PRO A 50 -7.58 -6.17 -0.18
CA PRO A 50 -6.34 -6.60 0.43
C PRO A 50 -6.47 -8.01 1.03
N VAL A 51 -5.44 -8.83 0.83
CA VAL A 51 -5.26 -10.15 1.47
C VAL A 51 -3.90 -10.13 2.17
N PHE A 52 -3.92 -10.10 3.48
CA PHE A 52 -2.71 -10.03 4.28
C PHE A 52 -2.07 -11.42 4.44
N GLU A 53 -0.74 -11.46 4.51
CA GLU A 53 0.02 -12.71 4.66
C GLU A 53 -0.34 -13.52 5.92
N ALA A 54 -0.88 -12.87 6.96
CA ALA A 54 -1.38 -13.56 8.16
C ALA A 54 -2.83 -14.09 8.03
N GLY A 55 -3.48 -13.88 6.89
CA GLY A 55 -4.81 -14.41 6.57
C GLY A 55 -5.97 -13.40 6.70
N GLY A 56 -5.69 -12.13 7.02
CA GLY A 56 -6.70 -11.08 7.01
C GLY A 56 -7.21 -10.79 5.59
N VAL A 57 -8.53 -10.76 5.39
CA VAL A 57 -9.15 -10.54 4.07
C VAL A 57 -10.02 -9.30 4.10
N ALA A 58 -9.85 -8.46 3.08
CA ALA A 58 -10.52 -7.17 2.90
C ALA A 58 -10.44 -6.22 4.12
N PRO A 59 -9.31 -6.10 4.85
CA PRO A 59 -9.19 -5.08 5.88
C PRO A 59 -9.34 -3.67 5.28
N GLN A 60 -10.12 -2.85 5.97
CA GLN A 60 -10.10 -1.40 5.75
C GLN A 60 -8.87 -0.84 6.47
N MET A 61 -8.05 -0.07 5.77
CA MET A 61 -6.85 0.55 6.35
C MET A 61 -7.09 2.06 6.49
N PRO A 62 -7.75 2.56 7.55
CA PRO A 62 -7.96 4.00 7.74
C PRO A 62 -6.66 4.75 8.14
N THR A 63 -5.69 4.02 8.66
CA THR A 63 -4.32 4.47 8.92
C THR A 63 -3.36 3.37 8.49
N LEU A 64 -2.07 3.68 8.37
CA LEU A 64 -1.07 2.65 8.10
C LEU A 64 -1.12 1.57 9.20
N PRO A 65 -1.37 0.29 8.85
CA PRO A 65 -1.41 -0.77 9.85
C PRO A 65 -0.03 -0.97 10.49
N THR A 66 0.01 -1.39 11.75
CA THR A 66 1.26 -1.73 12.45
C THR A 66 1.74 -3.15 12.14
N SER A 67 0.85 -3.99 11.60
CA SER A 67 1.05 -5.41 11.32
C SER A 67 0.07 -5.86 10.21
N VAL A 68 0.41 -6.97 9.57
CA VAL A 68 -0.42 -7.70 8.59
C VAL A 68 -1.19 -8.86 9.21
N GLY A 69 -1.02 -9.09 10.50
CA GLY A 69 -1.89 -9.90 11.36
C GLY A 69 -2.41 -9.04 12.49
#